data_AF-A0A8I7B8X5-F1
#
_entry.id   AF-A0A8I7B8X5-F1
#
_cell.length_a   1.000
_cell.length_b   1.000
_cell.length_c   1.000
_cell.angle_alpha   90.00
_cell.angle_beta   90.00
_cell.angle_gamma   90.00
#
_symmetry.space_group_name_H-M   'P 1'
#
loop_
_entity.id
_entity.type
_entity.pdbx_description
1 polymer ?
#
loop_
_entity_poly.entity_id
_entity_poly.type
_entity_poly.pdbx_seq_one_letter_code
_entity_poly.pdbx_strand_id
1 'polypeptide(L)'
;MSTRQVAACSHGRDKGSPATVDKLVVHETTEAGGGGSGGSGSVVVPAAGASRDAKVKMDMRVLQCPLCTLTLKPPVVQCKGGHLACGGCPAEPCRRCEHGGAFDIRNTAMDAVVSAARVECPHDGCRACVAYHELGDHRGACPRAPCSCPEPGCSFAAPPRALLAHLFVRHSMPAHRFQYGKDFRLLVPASEPSRRLLIGGDDGRAFLLSAGALGAATAAWVVCVRAGAVPRPQYSCKMWSIMPPSQDIVVVKTKVTSSSSPGAVTAASFLTVPPRYYRAGPAGVSKLVPLNVRIDKI
;
A
#
# COMPACT_ATOMS: atom_id res chain seq x y z
N MET A 1 20.83 8.92 2.57
CA MET A 1 19.39 9.22 2.61
C MET A 1 18.99 9.69 1.21
N SER A 2 18.38 8.82 0.40
CA SER A 2 17.94 9.20 -0.96
C SER A 2 16.50 9.66 -0.88
N THR A 3 16.31 10.98 -0.95
CA THR A 3 15.02 11.63 -1.12
C THR A 3 14.51 11.29 -2.52
N ARG A 4 13.60 10.30 -2.62
CA ARG A 4 12.84 10.07 -3.86
C ARG A 4 11.95 11.30 -4.08
N GLN A 5 12.37 12.15 -5.01
CA GLN A 5 11.63 13.31 -5.48
C GLN A 5 10.32 12.81 -6.12
N VAL A 6 9.19 13.17 -5.54
CA VAL A 6 7.88 12.84 -6.11
C VAL A 6 7.67 13.77 -7.31
N ALA A 7 7.87 13.26 -8.52
CA ALA A 7 7.52 13.98 -9.73
C ALA A 7 5.99 14.17 -9.78
N ALA A 8 5.54 15.41 -10.01
CA ALA A 8 4.12 15.71 -10.17
C ALA A 8 3.67 15.28 -11.58
N CYS A 9 2.56 14.55 -11.68
CA CYS A 9 1.86 14.39 -12.94
C CYS A 9 1.31 15.77 -13.34
N SER A 10 1.53 16.21 -14.59
CA SER A 10 1.01 17.49 -15.07
C SER A 10 -0.52 17.47 -15.05
N HIS A 11 -1.10 18.34 -14.22
CA HIS A 11 -2.53 18.36 -13.95
C HIS A 11 -3.30 18.90 -15.16
N GLY A 12 -4.21 18.10 -15.71
CA GLY A 12 -5.19 18.55 -16.69
C GLY A 12 -6.58 18.20 -16.20
N ARG A 13 -7.30 19.16 -15.59
CA ARG A 13 -8.74 19.06 -15.38
C ARG A 13 -9.41 19.15 -16.76
N ASP A 14 -9.92 18.04 -17.25
CA ASP A 14 -10.67 17.95 -18.51
C ASP A 14 -12.09 18.50 -18.24
N LYS A 15 -12.39 19.73 -18.68
CA LYS A 15 -13.76 20.20 -18.91
C LYS A 15 -13.92 20.26 -20.43
N GLY A 16 -14.86 19.48 -20.96
CA GLY A 16 -14.89 19.10 -22.38
C GLY A 16 -15.39 20.14 -23.37
N SER A 17 -15.29 19.69 -24.64
CA SER A 17 -15.89 20.18 -25.91
C SER A 17 -15.04 21.13 -26.78
N PRO A 18 -15.28 21.20 -28.12
CA PRO A 18 -14.57 20.37 -29.09
C PRO A 18 -13.83 21.14 -30.21
N ALA A 19 -12.90 20.42 -30.85
CA ALA A 19 -12.33 20.54 -32.21
C ALA A 19 -12.18 21.91 -32.90
N THR A 20 -10.94 22.24 -33.26
CA THR A 20 -10.57 22.76 -34.59
C THR A 20 -9.15 22.33 -34.95
N VAL A 21 -9.02 21.76 -36.14
CA VAL A 21 -7.79 21.39 -36.84
C VAL A 21 -7.20 22.62 -37.51
N ASP A 22 -5.90 22.86 -37.35
CA ASP A 22 -5.05 23.67 -38.22
C ASP A 22 -3.61 23.51 -37.74
N LYS A 23 -2.54 23.58 -38.51
CA LYS A 23 -2.22 23.27 -39.91
C LYS A 23 -0.68 23.27 -39.89
N LEU A 24 -0.06 22.28 -40.52
CA LEU A 24 1.39 22.20 -40.67
C LEU A 24 1.90 23.41 -41.47
N VAL A 25 2.92 24.11 -40.95
CA VAL A 25 3.71 25.07 -41.73
C VAL A 25 5.19 24.71 -41.54
N VAL A 26 5.76 24.21 -42.63
CA VAL A 26 7.19 23.97 -42.83
C VAL A 26 7.79 25.29 -43.34
N HIS A 27 8.78 25.83 -42.65
CA HIS A 27 9.62 26.88 -43.21
C HIS A 27 11.02 26.32 -43.45
N GLU A 28 11.36 26.17 -44.72
CA GLU A 28 12.72 26.06 -45.23
C GLU A 28 13.43 27.40 -45.04
N THR A 29 14.74 27.36 -44.76
CA THR A 29 15.62 28.53 -44.87
C THR A 29 16.84 28.16 -45.71
N THR A 30 16.98 28.90 -46.80
CA THR A 30 18.14 28.98 -47.70
C THR A 30 19.30 29.76 -47.06
N GLU A 31 20.49 29.51 -47.61
CA GLU A 31 21.81 29.97 -47.18
C GLU A 31 22.09 31.47 -47.41
N ALA A 32 23.04 32.04 -46.66
CA ALA A 32 24.27 32.67 -47.19
C ALA A 32 25.16 33.31 -46.09
N GLY A 33 26.43 32.87 -46.05
CA GLY A 33 27.63 33.73 -46.12
C GLY A 33 28.10 34.60 -44.92
N GLY A 34 29.38 34.41 -44.53
CA GLY A 34 30.26 35.52 -44.11
C GLY A 34 31.10 35.29 -42.87
N GLY A 35 32.43 35.18 -43.03
CA GLY A 35 33.42 34.80 -42.02
C GLY A 35 33.78 35.82 -40.93
N GLY A 36 34.61 35.39 -39.98
CA GLY A 36 35.27 36.27 -38.99
C GLY A 36 35.79 35.54 -37.75
N SER A 37 37.12 35.50 -37.60
CA SER A 37 37.91 34.81 -36.56
C SER A 37 37.90 35.54 -35.19
N GLY A 38 38.11 34.79 -34.09
CA GLY A 38 38.53 35.36 -32.79
C GLY A 38 37.99 34.59 -31.57
N GLY A 39 38.89 34.03 -30.77
CA GLY A 39 38.59 33.02 -29.76
C GLY A 39 38.13 33.50 -28.37
N SER A 40 37.55 32.56 -27.62
CA SER A 40 37.85 32.26 -26.21
C SER A 40 36.93 31.14 -25.76
N GLY A 41 37.52 30.04 -25.31
CA GLY A 41 36.80 28.87 -24.82
C GLY A 41 36.02 29.20 -23.55
N SER A 42 34.72 29.44 -23.70
CA SER A 42 33.76 29.31 -22.62
C SER A 42 33.17 27.91 -22.71
N VAL A 43 33.46 27.07 -21.72
CA VAL A 43 32.76 25.79 -21.54
C VAL A 43 31.31 26.13 -21.23
N VAL A 44 30.47 26.16 -22.27
CA VAL A 44 29.02 26.18 -22.13
C VAL A 44 28.65 24.82 -21.56
N VAL A 45 28.43 24.77 -20.25
CA VAL A 45 27.69 23.68 -19.64
C VAL A 45 26.33 23.68 -20.34
N PRO A 46 25.92 22.58 -21.00
CA PRO A 46 24.62 22.56 -21.66
C PRO A 46 23.57 22.79 -20.57
N ALA A 47 22.81 23.88 -20.70
CA ALA A 47 21.63 24.10 -19.90
C ALA A 47 20.78 22.84 -20.01
N ALA A 48 20.42 22.25 -18.86
CA ALA A 48 19.56 21.09 -18.78
C ALA A 48 18.38 21.28 -19.74
N GLY A 49 18.34 20.45 -20.79
CA GLY A 49 17.34 20.58 -21.84
C GLY A 49 15.96 20.68 -21.22
N ALA A 50 15.19 21.68 -21.63
CA ALA A 50 13.82 21.85 -21.18
C ALA A 50 13.06 20.53 -21.34
N SER A 51 12.57 19.97 -20.23
CA SER A 51 11.80 18.73 -20.25
C SER A 51 10.58 18.94 -21.14
N ARG A 52 10.53 18.23 -22.28
CA ARG A 52 9.38 18.27 -23.19
C ARG A 52 8.31 17.32 -22.68
N ASP A 53 7.66 17.70 -21.60
CA ASP A 53 6.61 16.90 -20.99
C ASP A 53 5.31 17.08 -21.77
N ALA A 54 4.92 16.07 -22.55
CA ALA A 54 3.63 16.00 -23.23
C ALA A 54 2.73 14.95 -22.57
N LYS A 55 1.42 15.23 -22.45
CA LYS A 55 0.45 14.28 -21.90
C LYS A 55 -0.01 13.32 -22.99
N VAL A 56 0.39 12.05 -22.87
CA VAL A 56 -0.04 10.97 -23.77
C VAL A 56 -1.10 10.11 -23.07
N LYS A 57 -2.25 9.89 -23.74
CA LYS A 57 -3.26 8.90 -23.30
C LYS A 57 -2.97 7.58 -24.02
N MET A 58 -2.82 6.49 -23.26
CA MET A 58 -2.60 5.14 -23.80
C MET A 58 -3.48 4.13 -23.05
N ASP A 59 -3.92 3.08 -23.74
CA ASP A 59 -4.59 1.95 -23.08
C ASP A 59 -3.55 1.19 -22.23
N MET A 60 -3.74 1.18 -20.91
CA MET A 60 -2.82 0.53 -19.98
C MET A 60 -2.70 -0.99 -20.20
N ARG A 61 -3.65 -1.62 -20.90
CA ARG A 61 -3.61 -3.06 -21.22
C ARG A 61 -2.45 -3.42 -22.13
N VAL A 62 -1.96 -2.48 -22.95
CA VAL A 62 -0.81 -2.72 -23.84
C VAL A 62 0.49 -2.93 -23.06
N LEU A 63 0.54 -2.49 -21.81
CA LEU A 63 1.67 -2.66 -20.90
C LEU A 63 1.42 -3.72 -19.82
N GLN A 64 0.45 -4.62 -20.03
CA GLN A 64 0.25 -5.77 -19.16
C GLN A 64 1.08 -6.97 -19.63
N CYS A 65 1.69 -7.65 -18.68
CA CYS A 65 2.42 -8.89 -18.92
C CYS A 65 1.41 -10.03 -19.16
N PRO A 66 1.50 -10.79 -20.26
CA PRO A 66 0.60 -11.90 -20.52
C PRO A 66 0.84 -13.10 -19.58
N LEU A 67 2.00 -13.18 -18.91
CA LEU A 67 2.36 -14.31 -18.05
C LEU A 67 1.83 -14.13 -16.63
N CYS A 68 2.05 -12.96 -16.00
CA CYS A 68 1.57 -12.71 -14.64
C CYS A 68 0.27 -11.90 -14.59
N THR A 69 -0.22 -11.38 -15.73
CA THR A 69 -1.41 -10.51 -15.84
C THR A 69 -1.31 -9.18 -15.07
N LEU A 70 -0.12 -8.84 -14.56
CA LEU A 70 0.19 -7.59 -13.89
C LEU A 70 0.84 -6.58 -14.86
N THR A 71 1.05 -5.35 -14.39
CA THR A 71 1.83 -4.33 -15.10
C THR A 71 3.23 -4.85 -15.43
N LEU A 72 3.72 -4.64 -16.66
CA LEU A 72 5.10 -4.96 -17.03
C LEU A 72 6.08 -4.30 -16.05
N LYS A 73 7.00 -5.11 -15.52
CA LYS A 73 8.08 -4.66 -14.62
C LYS A 73 9.43 -4.91 -15.29
N PRO A 74 10.37 -3.93 -15.22
CA PRO A 74 11.75 -4.16 -15.61
C PRO A 74 12.38 -5.34 -14.86
N PRO A 75 13.26 -6.15 -15.49
CA PRO A 75 13.60 -6.09 -16.92
C PRO A 75 12.45 -6.58 -17.80
N VAL A 76 12.11 -5.85 -18.86
CA VAL A 76 11.15 -6.26 -19.88
C VAL A 76 11.88 -7.11 -20.91
N VAL A 77 11.34 -8.30 -21.15
CA VAL A 77 11.83 -9.25 -22.14
C VAL A 77 10.86 -9.38 -23.30
N GLN A 78 11.39 -9.70 -24.46
CA GLN A 78 10.71 -9.73 -25.73
C GLN A 78 11.03 -11.05 -26.44
N CYS A 79 10.03 -11.65 -27.10
CA CYS A 79 10.28 -12.76 -28.01
C CYS A 79 10.60 -12.24 -29.42
N LYS A 80 11.12 -13.12 -30.29
CA LYS A 80 11.44 -12.76 -31.70
C LYS A 80 10.26 -12.15 -32.48
N GLY A 81 9.03 -12.48 -32.11
CA GLY A 81 7.80 -11.92 -32.70
C GLY A 81 7.35 -10.56 -32.12
N GLY A 82 8.09 -9.97 -31.19
CA GLY A 82 7.76 -8.64 -30.65
C GLY A 82 6.91 -8.61 -29.38
N HIS A 83 6.40 -9.76 -28.91
CA HIS A 83 5.60 -9.80 -27.69
C HIS A 83 6.46 -9.57 -26.44
N LEU A 84 5.91 -8.82 -25.48
CA LEU A 84 6.59 -8.44 -24.23
C LEU A 84 6.12 -9.29 -23.05
N ALA A 85 7.03 -9.50 -22.09
CA ALA A 85 6.77 -10.08 -20.77
C ALA A 85 7.74 -9.51 -19.71
N CYS A 86 7.49 -9.77 -18.43
CA CYS A 86 8.44 -9.46 -17.37
C CYS A 86 9.54 -10.52 -17.33
N GLY A 87 10.80 -10.11 -17.17
CA GLY A 87 11.92 -11.04 -17.04
C GLY A 87 11.94 -11.80 -15.70
N GLY A 88 11.18 -11.34 -14.70
CA GLY A 88 10.95 -12.07 -13.46
C GLY A 88 9.83 -13.11 -13.52
N CYS A 89 9.13 -13.26 -14.65
CA CYS A 89 8.14 -14.31 -14.82
C CYS A 89 8.83 -15.67 -15.11
N PRO A 90 8.18 -16.80 -14.80
CA PRO A 90 8.67 -18.12 -15.19
C PRO A 90 8.94 -18.17 -16.70
N ALA A 91 9.97 -18.93 -17.09
CA ALA A 91 10.33 -19.14 -18.48
C ALA A 91 9.24 -19.97 -19.18
N GLU A 92 8.26 -19.29 -19.76
CA GLU A 92 7.16 -19.88 -20.50
C GLU A 92 7.26 -19.50 -21.99
N PRO A 93 6.90 -20.41 -22.91
CA PRO A 93 6.80 -20.09 -24.33
C PRO A 93 5.78 -18.97 -24.58
N CYS A 94 6.07 -18.11 -25.55
CA CYS A 94 5.16 -17.07 -26.00
C CYS A 94 3.95 -17.69 -26.69
N ARG A 95 2.82 -17.75 -25.98
CA ARG A 95 1.53 -18.29 -26.46
C ARG A 95 0.84 -17.42 -27.52
N ARG A 96 1.36 -16.22 -27.78
CA ARG A 96 0.85 -15.30 -28.81
C ARG A 96 1.56 -15.46 -30.16
N CYS A 97 2.66 -16.21 -30.22
CA CYS A 97 3.33 -16.52 -31.48
C CYS A 97 2.78 -17.82 -32.06
N GLU A 98 2.47 -17.84 -33.35
CA GLU A 98 1.98 -19.04 -34.05
C GLU A 98 2.96 -20.22 -33.98
N HIS A 99 4.28 -19.94 -33.97
CA HIS A 99 5.34 -20.94 -33.93
C HIS A 99 5.97 -21.13 -32.54
N GLY A 100 5.37 -20.54 -31.50
CA GLY A 100 6.02 -20.43 -30.19
C GLY A 100 7.29 -19.56 -30.22
N GLY A 101 7.95 -19.43 -29.08
CA GLY A 101 9.19 -18.66 -28.95
C GLY A 101 9.52 -18.33 -27.51
N ALA A 102 10.79 -18.22 -27.16
CA ALA A 102 11.23 -17.80 -25.84
C ALA A 102 11.19 -16.28 -25.71
N PHE A 103 10.97 -15.77 -24.49
CA PHE A 103 11.22 -14.37 -24.15
C PHE A 103 12.70 -14.22 -23.74
N ASP A 104 13.59 -14.23 -24.73
CA ASP A 104 15.05 -14.29 -24.56
C ASP A 104 15.76 -12.96 -24.87
N ILE A 105 15.07 -11.98 -25.46
CA ILE A 105 15.65 -10.69 -25.83
C ILE A 105 15.25 -9.63 -24.79
N ARG A 106 16.22 -9.01 -24.11
CA ARG A 106 15.90 -7.86 -23.23
C ARG A 106 15.55 -6.62 -24.06
N ASN A 107 14.40 -6.02 -23.79
CA ASN A 107 13.97 -4.79 -24.43
C ASN A 107 14.24 -3.58 -23.52
N THR A 108 15.41 -2.96 -23.69
CA THR A 108 15.85 -1.78 -22.92
C THR A 108 15.01 -0.53 -23.21
N ALA A 109 14.45 -0.40 -24.41
CA ALA A 109 13.55 0.70 -24.75
C ALA A 109 12.26 0.61 -23.92
N MET A 110 11.67 -0.57 -23.81
CA MET A 110 10.49 -0.79 -22.99
C MET A 110 10.79 -0.68 -21.49
N ASP A 111 11.97 -1.10 -21.04
CA ASP A 111 12.46 -0.80 -19.68
C ASP A 111 12.40 0.70 -19.40
N ALA A 112 12.91 1.53 -20.33
CA ALA A 112 12.91 2.98 -20.19
C ALA A 112 11.48 3.56 -20.21
N VAL A 113 10.62 3.09 -21.13
CA VAL A 113 9.22 3.53 -21.23
C VAL A 113 8.45 3.24 -19.94
N VAL A 114 8.45 2.00 -19.43
CA VAL A 114 7.68 1.67 -18.20
C VAL A 114 8.27 2.28 -16.94
N SER A 115 9.56 2.66 -16.97
CA SER A 115 10.24 3.35 -15.87
C SER A 115 10.00 4.86 -15.87
N ALA A 116 9.88 5.47 -17.06
CA ALA A 116 9.59 6.89 -17.21
C ALA A 116 8.09 7.19 -17.14
N ALA A 117 7.23 6.28 -17.58
CA ALA A 117 5.78 6.44 -17.52
C ALA A 117 5.32 6.67 -16.08
N ARG A 118 4.58 7.77 -15.87
CA ARG A 118 4.00 8.14 -14.59
C ARG A 118 2.49 8.04 -14.63
N VAL A 119 1.91 7.49 -13.57
CA VAL A 119 0.47 7.30 -13.44
C VAL A 119 0.02 7.77 -12.07
N GLU A 120 -1.12 8.45 -12.03
CA GLU A 120 -1.77 8.85 -10.79
C GLU A 120 -2.43 7.64 -10.10
N CYS A 121 -2.39 7.64 -8.78
CA CYS A 121 -3.12 6.66 -7.99
C CYS A 121 -4.64 6.81 -8.22
N PRO A 122 -5.36 5.71 -8.52
CA PRO A 122 -6.81 5.77 -8.77
C PRO A 122 -7.63 5.93 -7.48
N HIS A 123 -7.02 5.83 -6.30
CA HIS A 123 -7.74 5.92 -5.03
C HIS A 123 -8.06 7.37 -4.70
N ASP A 124 -9.33 7.64 -4.42
CA ASP A 124 -9.79 8.98 -4.10
C ASP A 124 -9.04 9.63 -2.91
N GLY A 125 -8.61 10.87 -3.13
CA GLY A 125 -7.78 11.64 -2.22
C GLY A 125 -6.31 11.23 -2.18
N CYS A 126 -5.85 10.27 -2.98
CA CYS A 126 -4.42 10.00 -3.17
C CYS A 126 -3.87 10.86 -4.31
N ARG A 127 -2.88 11.70 -4.03
CA ARG A 127 -2.20 12.54 -5.04
C ARG A 127 -0.86 11.97 -5.49
N ALA A 128 -0.61 10.70 -5.19
CA ALA A 128 0.65 10.06 -5.56
C ALA A 128 0.68 9.84 -7.07
N CYS A 129 1.79 10.22 -7.69
CA CYS A 129 2.14 9.96 -9.07
C CYS A 129 3.35 9.01 -9.02
N VAL A 130 3.19 7.78 -9.50
CA VAL A 130 4.18 6.70 -9.36
C VAL A 130 4.58 6.16 -10.73
N ALA A 131 5.70 5.43 -10.81
CA ALA A 131 6.05 4.74 -12.04
C ALA A 131 4.97 3.71 -12.41
N TYR A 132 4.70 3.54 -13.70
CA TYR A 132 3.71 2.58 -14.18
C TYR A 132 3.94 1.18 -13.57
N HIS A 133 5.20 0.72 -13.59
CA HIS A 133 5.57 -0.59 -13.06
C HIS A 133 5.47 -0.71 -11.52
N GLU A 134 5.41 0.41 -10.79
CA GLU A 134 5.23 0.46 -9.33
C GLU A 134 3.75 0.63 -8.94
N LEU A 135 2.83 0.85 -9.89
CA LEU A 135 1.43 1.19 -9.59
C LEU A 135 0.70 0.10 -8.80
N GLY A 136 0.94 -1.18 -9.12
CA GLY A 136 0.36 -2.30 -8.38
C GLY A 136 0.80 -2.32 -6.92
N ASP A 137 2.10 -2.13 -6.69
CA ASP A 137 2.70 -2.11 -5.35
C ASP A 137 2.18 -0.90 -4.56
N HIS A 138 2.06 0.27 -5.21
CA HIS A 138 1.45 1.45 -4.60
C HIS A 138 -0.01 1.23 -4.24
N ARG A 139 -0.84 0.64 -5.12
CA ARG A 139 -2.26 0.37 -4.84
C ARG A 139 -2.43 -0.50 -3.60
N GLY A 140 -1.64 -1.57 -3.48
CA GLY A 140 -1.63 -2.43 -2.30
C GLY A 140 -1.18 -1.71 -1.02
N ALA A 141 -0.31 -0.72 -1.14
CA ALA A 141 0.26 0.04 -0.03
C ALA A 141 -0.47 1.36 0.29
N CYS A 142 -1.40 1.78 -0.57
CA CYS A 142 -1.89 3.15 -0.57
C CYS A 142 -2.64 3.45 0.73
N PRO A 143 -2.31 4.55 1.45
CA PRO A 143 -3.06 4.94 2.65
C PRO A 143 -4.54 5.24 2.41
N ARG A 144 -4.92 5.43 1.14
CA ARG A 144 -6.29 5.69 0.68
C ARG A 144 -6.96 4.44 0.09
N ALA A 145 -6.26 3.32 0.01
CA ALA A 145 -6.86 2.08 -0.46
C ALA A 145 -7.99 1.62 0.49
N PRO A 146 -9.12 1.15 -0.05
CA PRO A 146 -10.22 0.64 0.75
C PRO A 146 -9.82 -0.52 1.67
N CYS A 147 -10.38 -0.54 2.87
CA CYS A 147 -10.35 -1.66 3.79
C CYS A 147 -11.80 -2.10 4.04
N SER A 148 -12.02 -3.41 4.10
CA SER A 148 -13.31 -4.01 4.40
C SER A 148 -13.62 -3.93 5.88
N CYS A 149 -14.89 -3.76 6.21
CA CYS A 149 -15.38 -3.84 7.58
C CYS A 149 -15.03 -5.20 8.18
N PRO A 150 -14.41 -5.26 9.37
CA PRO A 150 -14.15 -6.53 10.01
C PRO A 150 -15.44 -7.26 10.41
N GLU A 151 -16.53 -6.53 10.71
CA GLU A 151 -17.74 -7.09 11.31
C GLU A 151 -18.44 -8.14 10.45
N PRO A 152 -18.79 -9.32 11.01
CA PRO A 152 -19.43 -10.37 10.25
C PRO A 152 -20.74 -9.88 9.62
N GLY A 153 -20.96 -10.20 8.35
CA GLY A 153 -22.16 -9.78 7.62
C GLY A 153 -22.17 -8.34 7.10
N CYS A 154 -21.14 -7.53 7.40
CA CYS A 154 -21.03 -6.16 6.88
C CYS A 154 -20.14 -6.12 5.62
N SER A 155 -20.72 -5.75 4.48
CA SER A 155 -20.01 -5.63 3.19
C SER A 155 -19.37 -4.25 2.95
N PHE A 156 -19.41 -3.36 3.94
CA PHE A 156 -18.88 -2.01 3.80
C PHE A 156 -17.36 -2.02 3.58
N ALA A 157 -16.88 -1.26 2.61
CA ALA A 157 -15.45 -1.08 2.35
C ALA A 157 -15.17 0.39 2.02
N ALA A 158 -14.17 0.97 2.69
CA ALA A 158 -13.81 2.37 2.51
C ALA A 158 -12.36 2.62 2.94
N PRO A 159 -11.75 3.76 2.56
CA PRO A 159 -10.45 4.15 3.08
C PRO A 159 -10.43 4.16 4.62
N PRO A 160 -9.28 3.92 5.29
CA PRO A 160 -9.22 3.67 6.73
C PRO A 160 -9.97 4.69 7.59
N ARG A 161 -9.87 5.99 7.32
CA ARG A 161 -10.58 7.03 8.09
C ARG A 161 -12.11 6.91 8.00
N ALA A 162 -12.64 6.65 6.81
CA ALA A 162 -14.08 6.47 6.59
C ALA A 162 -14.56 5.14 7.20
N LEU A 163 -13.73 4.10 7.12
CA LEU A 163 -14.01 2.83 7.78
C LEU A 163 -14.09 2.98 9.31
N LEU A 164 -13.22 3.78 9.93
CA LEU A 164 -13.31 4.04 11.37
C LEU A 164 -14.63 4.71 11.72
N ALA A 165 -15.00 5.78 11.03
CA ALA A 165 -16.28 6.46 11.25
C ALA A 165 -17.47 5.49 11.11
N HIS A 166 -17.45 4.62 10.11
CA HIS A 166 -18.45 3.56 9.94
C HIS A 166 -18.49 2.61 11.14
N LEU A 167 -17.34 2.12 11.61
CA LEU A 167 -17.28 1.20 12.76
C LEU A 167 -17.81 1.83 14.06
N PHE A 168 -17.53 3.12 14.26
CA PHE A 168 -18.06 3.87 15.39
C PHE A 168 -19.58 4.05 15.30
N VAL A 169 -20.10 4.50 14.16
CA VAL A 169 -21.51 4.90 14.03
C VAL A 169 -22.43 3.69 13.82
N ARG A 170 -22.01 2.71 13.01
CA ARG A 170 -22.86 1.58 12.61
C ARG A 170 -22.73 0.37 13.52
N HIS A 171 -21.54 0.13 14.06
CA HIS A 171 -21.26 -1.04 14.88
C HIS A 171 -21.01 -0.69 16.35
N SER A 172 -21.06 0.60 16.72
CA SER A 172 -20.75 1.08 18.07
C SER A 172 -19.44 0.51 18.60
N MET A 173 -18.47 0.27 17.70
CA MET A 173 -17.27 -0.48 18.03
C MET A 173 -16.46 0.32 19.06
N PRO A 174 -16.12 -0.26 20.23
CA PRO A 174 -15.33 0.44 21.21
C PRO A 174 -13.98 0.85 20.62
N ALA A 175 -13.50 2.03 21.00
CA ALA A 175 -12.14 2.44 20.64
C ALA A 175 -11.33 2.92 21.82
N HIS A 176 -10.02 2.89 21.65
CA HIS A 176 -9.05 3.37 22.60
C HIS A 176 -7.96 4.14 21.84
N ARG A 177 -7.68 5.38 22.26
CA ARG A 177 -6.55 6.16 21.73
C ARG A 177 -5.32 5.86 22.57
N PHE A 178 -4.18 5.62 21.93
CA PHE A 178 -2.91 5.32 22.59
C PHE A 178 -1.74 6.11 21.98
N GLN A 179 -0.60 6.13 22.66
CA GLN A 179 0.66 6.69 22.16
C GLN A 179 1.65 5.57 21.89
N TYR A 180 2.39 5.65 20.77
CA TYR A 180 3.38 4.62 20.43
C TYR A 180 4.46 4.54 21.50
N GLY A 181 4.90 3.31 21.81
CA GLY A 181 5.91 3.04 22.82
C GLY A 181 5.46 3.19 24.28
N LYS A 182 4.23 3.65 24.53
CA LYS A 182 3.61 3.63 25.86
C LYS A 182 2.69 2.44 26.02
N ASP A 183 2.69 1.87 27.22
CA ASP A 183 1.79 0.82 27.62
C ASP A 183 0.44 1.39 28.05
N PHE A 184 -0.60 0.62 27.79
CA PHE A 184 -1.96 0.92 28.22
C PHE A 184 -2.69 -0.38 28.53
N ARG A 185 -3.72 -0.28 29.36
CA ARG A 185 -4.46 -1.42 29.86
C ARG A 185 -5.90 -1.43 29.33
N LEU A 186 -6.33 -2.62 28.91
CA LEU A 186 -7.69 -2.90 28.46
C LEU A 186 -8.29 -4.06 29.26
N LEU A 187 -9.60 -4.07 29.35
CA LEU A 187 -10.40 -5.19 29.83
C LEU A 187 -11.21 -5.70 28.64
N VAL A 188 -10.98 -6.96 28.25
CA VAL A 188 -11.72 -7.60 27.15
C VAL A 188 -12.61 -8.72 27.69
N PRO A 189 -13.86 -8.87 27.20
CA PRO A 189 -14.71 -10.00 27.56
C PRO A 189 -14.05 -11.35 27.22
N ALA A 190 -14.14 -12.33 28.13
CA ALA A 190 -13.55 -13.65 27.93
C ALA A 190 -14.45 -14.62 27.13
N SER A 191 -15.77 -14.43 27.19
CA SER A 191 -16.78 -15.39 26.71
C SER A 191 -17.27 -15.16 25.28
N GLU A 192 -17.07 -13.96 24.73
CA GLU A 192 -17.58 -13.57 23.42
C GLU A 192 -16.46 -12.99 22.55
N PRO A 193 -16.48 -13.25 21.23
CA PRO A 193 -15.59 -12.57 20.30
C PRO A 193 -15.75 -11.06 20.47
N SER A 194 -14.70 -10.40 20.93
CA SER A 194 -14.71 -8.97 21.16
C SER A 194 -13.70 -8.29 20.24
N ARG A 195 -14.14 -7.19 19.65
CA ARG A 195 -13.34 -6.37 18.75
C ARG A 195 -13.33 -4.94 19.24
N ARG A 196 -12.15 -4.34 19.18
CA ARG A 196 -11.90 -2.97 19.61
C ARG A 196 -10.93 -2.30 18.66
N LEU A 197 -11.20 -1.03 18.37
CA LEU A 197 -10.28 -0.18 17.64
C LEU A 197 -9.23 0.42 18.57
N LEU A 198 -7.96 0.31 18.18
CA LEU A 198 -6.86 1.04 18.81
C LEU A 198 -6.39 2.11 17.83
N ILE A 199 -6.37 3.37 18.25
CA ILE A 199 -6.04 4.51 17.38
C ILE A 199 -4.77 5.17 17.88
N GLY A 200 -3.73 5.16 17.05
CA GLY A 200 -2.48 5.86 17.33
C GLY A 200 -2.72 7.37 17.39
N GLY A 201 -2.38 7.99 18.51
CA GLY A 201 -2.61 9.42 18.76
C GLY A 201 -1.89 10.34 17.78
N ASP A 202 -0.68 9.94 17.37
CA ASP A 202 0.24 10.80 16.61
C ASP A 202 -0.10 10.87 15.11
N ASP A 203 -0.56 9.77 14.52
CA ASP A 203 -0.78 9.64 13.07
C ASP A 203 -2.19 9.16 12.69
N GLY A 204 -3.05 8.88 13.69
CA GLY A 204 -4.41 8.40 13.48
C GLY A 204 -4.48 7.00 12.86
N ARG A 205 -3.39 6.22 12.89
CA ARG A 205 -3.39 4.85 12.37
C ARG A 205 -4.24 3.96 13.26
N ALA A 206 -5.02 3.11 12.61
CA ALA A 206 -5.93 2.21 13.30
C ALA A 206 -5.41 0.78 13.33
N PHE A 207 -5.66 0.13 14.45
CA PHE A 207 -5.43 -1.28 14.66
C PHE A 207 -6.71 -1.91 15.20
N LEU A 208 -6.98 -3.14 14.79
CA LEU A 208 -8.04 -3.96 15.32
C LEU A 208 -7.45 -4.90 16.37
N LEU A 209 -7.84 -4.73 17.62
CA LEU A 209 -7.65 -5.72 18.67
C LEU A 209 -8.84 -6.67 18.62
N SER A 210 -8.56 -7.95 18.39
CA SER A 210 -9.53 -9.02 18.45
C SER A 210 -9.19 -9.95 19.59
N ALA A 211 -10.18 -10.35 20.37
CA ALA A 211 -10.06 -11.37 21.39
C ALA A 211 -11.24 -12.35 21.30
N GLY A 212 -10.99 -13.62 21.56
CA GLY A 212 -12.02 -14.66 21.51
C GLY A 212 -11.59 -15.93 22.22
N ALA A 213 -12.54 -16.85 22.41
CA ALA A 213 -12.29 -18.12 23.07
C ALA A 213 -11.33 -19.01 22.26
N LEU A 214 -10.38 -19.62 22.96
CA LEU A 214 -9.48 -20.66 22.46
C LEU A 214 -9.49 -21.80 23.49
N GLY A 215 -10.40 -22.76 23.31
CA GLY A 215 -10.73 -23.73 24.35
C GLY A 215 -11.20 -23.00 25.62
N ALA A 216 -10.62 -23.32 26.77
CA ALA A 216 -10.91 -22.62 28.02
C ALA A 216 -10.21 -21.24 28.13
N ALA A 217 -9.17 -20.98 27.33
CA ALA A 217 -8.42 -19.73 27.38
C ALA A 217 -9.03 -18.66 26.46
N THR A 218 -8.52 -17.44 26.56
CA THR A 218 -8.83 -16.35 25.62
C THR A 218 -7.58 -16.06 24.79
N ALA A 219 -7.71 -16.09 23.48
CA ALA A 219 -6.68 -15.63 22.55
C ALA A 219 -6.90 -14.15 22.21
N ALA A 220 -5.82 -13.36 22.15
CA ALA A 220 -5.86 -11.95 21.75
C ALA A 220 -4.77 -11.63 20.71
N TRP A 221 -5.13 -10.87 19.67
CA TRP A 221 -4.22 -10.44 18.61
C TRP A 221 -4.55 -9.06 18.07
N VAL A 222 -3.56 -8.44 17.42
CA VAL A 222 -3.68 -7.09 16.87
C VAL A 222 -3.32 -7.11 15.38
N VAL A 223 -4.15 -6.45 14.58
CA VAL A 223 -3.96 -6.27 13.13
C VAL A 223 -3.97 -4.79 12.80
N CYS A 224 -3.02 -4.32 12.01
CA CYS A 224 -3.03 -2.95 11.48
C CYS A 224 -4.04 -2.85 10.32
N VAL A 225 -4.98 -1.91 10.41
CA VAL A 225 -6.03 -1.70 9.40
C VAL A 225 -5.47 -0.84 8.27
N ARG A 226 -4.98 -1.50 7.22
CA ARG A 226 -4.36 -0.87 6.05
C ARG A 226 -4.27 -1.90 4.92
N ALA A 227 -4.46 -1.45 3.68
CA ALA A 227 -4.21 -2.30 2.52
C ALA A 227 -2.83 -2.97 2.53
N GLY A 228 -2.81 -4.22 2.06
CA GLY A 228 -1.65 -5.11 2.16
C GLY A 228 -0.66 -4.92 1.02
N ALA A 229 0.33 -4.03 1.21
CA ALA A 229 1.69 -4.12 0.68
C ALA A 229 2.57 -3.09 1.43
N VAL A 230 3.84 -3.42 1.66
CA VAL A 230 4.76 -2.63 2.51
C VAL A 230 5.25 -1.39 1.76
N PRO A 231 4.99 -0.20 2.31
CA PRO A 231 6.11 0.46 2.96
C PRO A 231 5.80 0.83 4.42
N ARG A 232 6.86 1.32 5.05
CA ARG A 232 6.91 1.80 6.44
C ARG A 232 5.74 2.73 6.80
N PRO A 233 5.41 2.84 8.10
CA PRO A 233 6.03 2.14 9.22
C PRO A 233 5.57 0.68 9.36
N GLN A 234 6.48 -0.16 9.87
CA GLN A 234 6.11 -1.47 10.42
C GLN A 234 5.82 -1.27 11.91
N TYR A 235 5.12 -2.22 12.54
CA TYR A 235 4.80 -2.12 13.95
C TYR A 235 5.10 -3.44 14.66
N SER A 236 5.49 -3.36 15.92
CA SER A 236 5.46 -4.49 16.85
C SER A 236 4.43 -4.25 17.92
N CYS A 237 3.82 -5.33 18.40
CA CYS A 237 2.89 -5.30 19.51
C CYS A 237 3.41 -6.24 20.60
N LYS A 238 3.58 -5.70 21.81
CA LYS A 238 3.80 -6.48 23.03
C LYS A 238 2.48 -6.49 23.79
N MET A 239 1.96 -7.68 24.07
CA MET A 239 0.77 -7.85 24.90
C MET A 239 1.07 -8.80 26.06
N TRP A 240 0.57 -8.48 27.24
CA TRP A 240 0.75 -9.35 28.40
C TRP A 240 -0.41 -9.24 29.39
N SER A 241 -0.60 -10.31 30.16
CA SER A 241 -1.49 -10.34 31.30
C SER A 241 -0.71 -10.76 32.53
N ILE A 242 -1.09 -10.23 33.69
CA ILE A 242 -0.44 -10.48 34.97
C ILE A 242 -1.47 -11.12 35.90
N MET A 243 -1.14 -12.28 36.45
CA MET A 243 -2.01 -13.01 37.36
C MET A 243 -1.98 -12.35 38.75
N PRO A 244 -3.14 -11.99 39.32
CA PRO A 244 -3.22 -11.62 40.73
C PRO A 244 -3.42 -12.88 41.59
N PRO A 245 -2.80 -13.03 42.78
CA PRO A 245 -1.75 -12.20 43.37
C PRO A 245 -0.32 -12.65 43.05
N SER A 246 -0.13 -13.81 42.37
CA SER A 246 1.21 -14.42 42.15
C SER A 246 2.15 -13.58 41.29
N GLN A 247 1.62 -12.61 40.53
CA GLN A 247 2.33 -11.78 39.57
C GLN A 247 2.94 -12.54 38.39
N ASP A 248 2.55 -13.79 38.15
CA ASP A 248 2.94 -14.53 36.96
C ASP A 248 2.49 -13.80 35.69
N ILE A 249 3.31 -13.85 34.65
CA ILE A 249 3.08 -13.10 33.41
C ILE A 249 2.98 -14.06 32.22
N VAL A 250 1.90 -13.93 31.47
CA VAL A 250 1.85 -14.42 30.08
C VAL A 250 2.10 -13.26 29.15
N VAL A 251 3.02 -13.40 28.21
CA VAL A 251 3.43 -12.32 27.30
C VAL A 251 3.66 -12.85 25.88
N VAL A 252 3.31 -12.02 24.90
CA VAL A 252 3.69 -12.20 23.51
C VAL A 252 4.28 -10.90 22.98
N LYS A 253 5.31 -11.02 22.15
CA LYS A 253 5.81 -9.91 21.33
C LYS A 253 5.77 -10.37 19.88
N THR A 254 5.01 -9.67 19.05
CA THR A 254 4.83 -10.05 17.65
C THR A 254 4.94 -8.86 16.73
N LYS A 255 5.29 -9.12 15.46
CA LYS A 255 5.19 -8.14 14.39
C LYS A 255 3.73 -8.01 13.99
N VAL A 256 3.23 -6.79 13.88
CA VAL A 256 1.82 -6.54 13.54
C VAL A 256 1.60 -6.74 12.05
N THR A 257 0.75 -7.71 11.71
CA THR A 257 0.27 -7.93 10.35
C THR A 257 -0.60 -6.76 9.92
N SER A 258 -0.43 -6.29 8.68
CA SER A 258 -1.32 -5.30 8.05
C SER A 258 -2.28 -6.00 7.09
N SER A 259 -3.56 -5.61 7.07
CA SER A 259 -4.55 -6.19 6.16
C SER A 259 -5.63 -5.20 5.78
N SER A 260 -6.05 -5.23 4.51
CA SER A 260 -7.27 -4.56 4.02
C SER A 260 -8.54 -5.23 4.54
N SER A 261 -8.46 -6.48 4.99
CA SER A 261 -9.59 -7.25 5.52
C SER A 261 -9.24 -7.74 6.92
N PRO A 262 -9.13 -6.84 7.92
CA PRO A 262 -8.58 -7.17 9.24
C PRO A 262 -9.42 -8.21 10.01
N GLY A 263 -10.73 -8.30 9.72
CA GLY A 263 -11.62 -9.30 10.34
C GLY A 263 -11.41 -10.73 9.84
N ALA A 264 -10.80 -10.91 8.67
CA ALA A 264 -10.52 -12.22 8.06
C ALA A 264 -9.11 -12.75 8.41
N VAL A 265 -8.31 -12.00 9.18
CA VAL A 265 -6.94 -12.37 9.49
C VAL A 265 -6.90 -13.39 10.63
N THR A 266 -6.45 -14.60 10.32
CA THR A 266 -5.98 -15.56 11.31
C THR A 266 -4.57 -15.18 11.73
N ALA A 267 -4.41 -14.66 12.95
CA ALA A 267 -3.08 -14.25 13.41
C ALA A 267 -2.18 -15.47 13.64
N ALA A 268 -1.01 -15.49 13.01
CA ALA A 268 0.01 -16.52 13.23
C ALA A 268 0.63 -16.47 14.64
N SER A 269 0.50 -15.35 15.36
CA SER A 269 0.95 -15.21 16.74
C SER A 269 -0.06 -14.38 17.53
N PHE A 270 -0.50 -14.92 18.67
CA PHE A 270 -1.49 -14.33 19.55
C PHE A 270 -1.09 -14.58 21.01
N LEU A 271 -1.60 -13.75 21.93
CA LEU A 271 -1.46 -13.99 23.36
C LEU A 271 -2.55 -14.97 23.78
N THR A 272 -2.18 -16.06 24.46
CA THR A 272 -3.14 -16.95 25.13
C THR A 272 -3.18 -16.61 26.61
N VAL A 273 -4.36 -16.24 27.11
CA VAL A 273 -4.58 -15.89 28.51
C VAL A 273 -5.46 -16.97 29.17
N PRO A 274 -4.92 -17.78 30.10
CA PRO A 274 -5.69 -18.78 30.82
C PRO A 274 -6.75 -18.20 31.79
N PRO A 275 -7.82 -18.95 32.13
CA PRO A 275 -8.88 -18.48 33.04
C PRO A 275 -8.45 -17.93 34.40
N ARG A 276 -7.35 -18.43 34.94
CA ARG A 276 -6.75 -17.98 36.21
C ARG A 276 -6.29 -16.51 36.18
N TYR A 277 -6.13 -15.91 35.00
CA TYR A 277 -5.80 -14.49 34.84
C TYR A 277 -7.05 -13.60 34.78
N TYR A 278 -8.25 -14.19 34.67
CA TYR A 278 -9.47 -13.43 34.48
C TYR A 278 -9.88 -12.72 35.77
N ARG A 279 -10.60 -11.61 35.62
CA ARG A 279 -11.18 -10.85 36.71
C ARG A 279 -12.69 -10.89 36.62
N ALA A 280 -13.35 -10.81 37.77
CA ALA A 280 -14.79 -10.58 37.81
C ALA A 280 -15.11 -9.19 37.21
N GLY A 281 -16.12 -9.13 36.35
CA GLY A 281 -16.67 -7.90 35.82
C GLY A 281 -17.48 -7.12 36.87
N PRO A 282 -17.93 -5.90 36.55
CA PRO A 282 -18.61 -5.00 37.49
C PRO A 282 -19.86 -5.58 38.15
N ALA A 283 -20.54 -6.53 37.49
CA ALA A 283 -21.73 -7.22 38.01
C ALA A 283 -21.44 -8.65 38.50
N GLY A 284 -20.18 -9.10 38.50
CA GLY A 284 -19.80 -10.48 38.88
C GLY A 284 -20.19 -11.58 37.88
N VAL A 285 -21.08 -11.29 36.92
CA VAL A 285 -21.59 -12.26 35.95
C VAL A 285 -20.63 -12.48 34.77
N SER A 286 -19.86 -11.47 34.37
CA SER A 286 -18.94 -11.55 33.23
C SER A 286 -17.48 -11.69 33.66
N LYS A 287 -16.71 -12.51 32.93
CA LYS A 287 -15.26 -12.63 33.12
C LYS A 287 -14.54 -11.70 32.17
N LEU A 288 -13.63 -10.89 32.70
CA LEU A 288 -12.82 -9.93 31.96
C LEU A 288 -11.36 -10.35 31.95
N VAL A 289 -10.71 -10.24 30.81
CA VAL A 289 -9.29 -10.50 30.63
C VAL A 289 -8.54 -9.16 30.70
N PRO A 290 -7.69 -8.95 31.71
CA PRO A 290 -6.82 -7.78 31.75
C PRO A 290 -5.69 -7.94 30.75
N LEU A 291 -5.63 -7.02 29.79
CA LEU A 291 -4.63 -7.00 28.74
C LEU A 291 -3.83 -5.70 28.81
N ASN A 292 -2.53 -5.79 29.07
CA ASN A 292 -1.62 -4.68 28.86
C ASN A 292 -1.09 -4.77 27.43
N VAL A 293 -1.07 -3.64 26.74
CA VAL A 293 -0.72 -3.55 25.32
C VAL A 293 0.26 -2.41 25.14
N ARG A 294 1.30 -2.65 24.34
CA ARG A 294 2.23 -1.63 23.86
C ARG A 294 2.46 -1.85 22.37
N ILE A 295 2.29 -0.80 21.57
CA ILE A 295 2.55 -0.84 20.13
C ILE A 295 3.71 0.12 19.83
N ASP A 296 4.74 -0.38 19.18
CA ASP A 296 5.93 0.38 18.79
C ASP A 296 6.01 0.48 17.26
N LYS A 297 6.49 1.62 16.76
CA LYS A 297 6.90 1.78 15.34
C LYS A 297 8.30 1.17 15.15
N ILE A 298 8.47 0.46 14.04
CA ILE A 298 9.74 -0.14 13.60
C ILE A 298 10.18 0.54 12.30
#